data_AF-A0A1Q1FPL4-F1
#
_entry.id   AF-A0A1Q1FPL4-F1
#
_cell.length_a   1.000
_cell.length_b   1.000
_cell.length_c   1.000
_cell.angle_alpha   90.00
_cell.angle_beta   90.00
_cell.angle_gamma   90.00
#
_symmetry.space_group_name_H-M   'P 1'
#
loop_
_entity.id
_entity.type
_entity.pdbx_description
1 polymer ?
#
loop_
_entity_poly.entity_id
_entity_poly.type
_entity_poly.pdbx_seq_one_letter_code
_entity_poly.pdbx_strand_id
1 'polypeptide(L)'
;MTYCPECGAETEPDWNHCQECGMTLPERSGGVDTTTITDQDSTAPETDTGEESGVGYPSGRKWLLAGAAMISAGAFLPWFSVRVLGTTVSKRGIEADGVITLVVALLIGGAALAQWSTGTQVFGTLGGLSVTGVGALYLFDPLAGVPNNSTTQITEQAVIPEIGLYLTLFGGAIATFASAYAISNEGPPADTSTANAPAEEVSESGTDTTDAMETAADETTDKVSSPSELQAALDELPAEKQAAIDAVLDELEDGPAVTARDLRIQVYPDHQAGFESADAWWDEFVREFLEAREEIEQLDNSGIRWALADEIDDTRERPDSD
;
A
#
# COMPACT_ATOMS: atom_id res chain seq x y z
N MET A 1 15.12 -27.93 16.02
CA MET A 1 15.64 -27.49 14.70
C MET A 1 14.70 -26.39 14.21
N THR A 2 15.21 -25.38 13.53
CA THR A 2 14.38 -24.32 12.95
C THR A 2 14.22 -24.64 11.46
N TYR A 3 13.09 -24.22 10.89
CA TYR A 3 12.77 -24.43 9.48
C TYR A 3 12.54 -23.07 8.83
N CYS A 4 12.89 -22.95 7.55
CA CYS A 4 12.62 -21.74 6.77
C CYS A 4 11.10 -21.56 6.65
N PRO A 5 10.55 -20.38 6.97
CA PRO A 5 9.11 -20.14 6.92
C PRO A 5 8.55 -20.10 5.48
N GLU A 6 9.42 -19.96 4.47
CA GLU A 6 9.01 -19.90 3.07
C GLU A 6 9.08 -21.25 2.38
N CYS A 7 10.22 -21.94 2.44
CA CYS A 7 10.41 -23.21 1.72
C CYS A 7 10.40 -24.47 2.61
N GLY A 8 10.35 -24.32 3.94
CA GLY A 8 10.34 -25.47 4.86
C GLY A 8 11.67 -26.22 5.00
N ALA A 9 12.75 -25.78 4.35
CA ALA A 9 14.08 -26.37 4.51
C ALA A 9 14.61 -26.23 5.95
N GLU A 10 15.42 -27.19 6.39
CA GLU A 10 16.10 -27.12 7.70
C GLU A 10 17.08 -25.95 7.73
N THR A 11 17.05 -25.18 8.82
CA THR A 11 17.94 -24.02 9.02
C THR A 11 18.81 -24.20 10.25
N GLU A 12 20.09 -23.87 10.09
CA GLU A 12 21.05 -23.81 11.20
C GLU A 12 20.95 -22.46 11.93
N PRO A 13 21.31 -22.39 13.22
CA PRO A 13 21.12 -21.20 14.05
C PRO A 13 21.97 -19.99 13.65
N ASP A 14 23.05 -20.20 12.89
CA ASP A 14 24.01 -19.18 12.43
C ASP A 14 23.73 -18.68 11.01
N TRP A 15 22.66 -19.18 10.36
CA TRP A 15 22.29 -18.75 9.02
C TRP A 15 21.43 -17.48 9.08
N ASN A 16 21.87 -16.44 8.36
CA ASN A 16 21.09 -15.22 8.15
C ASN A 16 20.12 -15.34 6.96
N HIS A 17 20.35 -16.31 6.07
CA HIS A 17 19.53 -16.57 4.89
C HIS A 17 19.31 -18.06 4.72
N CYS A 18 18.17 -18.45 4.16
CA CYS A 18 17.92 -19.82 3.73
C CYS A 18 18.84 -20.18 2.56
N GLN A 19 19.60 -21.26 2.67
CA GLN A 19 20.48 -21.74 1.59
C GLN A 19 19.71 -22.26 0.36
N GLU A 20 18.42 -22.58 0.52
CA GLU A 20 17.60 -23.05 -0.60
C GLU A 20 16.86 -21.91 -1.31
N CYS A 21 16.09 -21.09 -0.60
CA CYS A 21 15.27 -20.04 -1.23
C CYS A 21 15.86 -18.62 -1.16
N GLY A 22 16.92 -18.40 -0.38
CA GLY A 22 17.56 -17.08 -0.24
C GLY A 22 16.84 -16.08 0.67
N MET A 23 15.67 -16.41 1.23
CA MET A 23 14.97 -15.52 2.17
C MET A 23 15.79 -15.28 3.44
N THR A 24 15.81 -14.03 3.89
CA THR A 24 16.40 -13.62 5.17
C THR A 24 15.63 -14.24 6.33
N LEU A 25 16.33 -15.00 7.16
CA LEU A 25 15.74 -15.63 8.34
C LEU A 25 15.60 -14.59 9.45
N PRO A 26 14.50 -14.61 10.23
CA PRO A 26 14.31 -13.66 11.32
C PRO A 26 15.43 -13.84 12.36
N GLU A 27 16.16 -12.76 12.65
CA GLU A 27 17.22 -12.76 13.66
C GLU A 27 16.67 -13.31 14.98
N ARG A 28 17.21 -14.46 15.40
CA ARG A 28 16.83 -15.09 16.64
C ARG A 28 17.42 -14.28 17.79
N SER A 29 16.65 -13.33 18.28
CA SER A 29 16.94 -12.50 19.45
C SER A 29 17.04 -13.37 20.72
N GLY A 30 18.16 -14.08 20.88
CA GLY A 30 18.29 -15.05 21.97
C GLY A 30 19.60 -15.82 22.00
N GLY A 31 20.71 -15.11 22.19
CA GLY A 31 22.02 -15.69 22.50
C GLY A 31 22.84 -14.77 23.40
N VAL A 32 22.43 -14.69 24.67
CA VAL A 32 23.14 -14.00 25.75
C VAL A 32 24.51 -14.65 26.01
N ASP A 33 25.53 -13.78 26.05
CA ASP A 33 26.87 -13.86 26.65
C ASP A 33 27.94 -14.82 26.09
N THR A 34 29.03 -14.25 25.56
CA THR A 34 30.35 -14.27 26.24
C THR A 34 31.30 -13.24 25.63
N THR A 35 31.78 -12.37 26.50
CA THR A 35 32.83 -11.37 26.37
C THR A 35 34.06 -11.87 25.60
N THR A 36 34.35 -11.28 24.44
CA THR A 36 35.73 -11.23 23.92
C THR A 36 36.02 -9.79 23.55
N ILE A 37 36.67 -9.09 24.49
CA ILE A 37 37.36 -7.83 24.22
C ILE A 37 38.56 -8.19 23.35
N THR A 38 38.49 -7.90 22.06
CA THR A 38 39.67 -7.78 21.21
C THR A 38 39.72 -6.36 20.71
N ASP A 39 40.66 -5.61 21.27
CA ASP A 39 41.19 -4.38 20.69
C ASP A 39 41.55 -4.65 19.22
N GLN A 40 40.87 -4.00 18.28
CA GLN A 40 41.41 -3.80 16.95
C GLN A 40 41.12 -2.40 16.41
N ASP A 41 42.15 -1.60 16.63
CA ASP A 41 42.55 -0.37 15.97
C ASP A 41 42.39 -0.43 14.44
N SER A 42 41.89 0.70 13.89
CA SER A 42 41.97 1.13 12.49
C SER A 42 41.24 0.31 11.43
N THR A 43 40.18 0.89 10.82
CA THR A 43 40.13 1.33 9.41
C THR A 43 38.78 1.96 9.05
N ALA A 44 38.82 3.18 8.48
CA ALA A 44 37.82 3.90 7.67
C ALA A 44 36.43 4.27 8.24
N PRO A 45 35.90 5.48 7.93
CA PRO A 45 34.53 5.87 8.24
C PRO A 45 33.60 5.30 7.17
N GLU A 46 33.16 4.05 7.35
CA GLU A 46 31.97 3.59 6.64
C GLU A 46 30.77 4.35 7.20
N THR A 47 30.06 5.04 6.31
CA THR A 47 28.84 5.76 6.62
C THR A 47 27.76 4.71 6.79
N ASP A 48 27.77 4.08 7.96
CA ASP A 48 26.75 3.18 8.44
C ASP A 48 25.46 4.01 8.64
N THR A 49 24.67 4.10 7.58
CA THR A 49 23.25 4.45 7.69
C THR A 49 22.59 3.31 8.43
N GLY A 50 22.70 3.36 9.76
CA GLY A 50 22.16 2.35 10.65
C GLY A 50 20.75 1.97 10.24
N GLU A 51 20.61 0.73 9.78
CA GLU A 51 19.34 0.03 9.74
C GLU A 51 18.85 -0.07 11.18
N GLU A 52 18.15 0.98 11.61
CA GLU A 52 17.37 0.98 12.84
C GLU A 52 16.46 -0.24 12.76
N SER A 53 16.76 -1.25 13.59
CA SER A 53 15.86 -2.30 14.04
C SER A 53 14.73 -1.69 14.88
N GLY A 54 14.08 -0.68 14.30
CA GLY A 54 13.03 0.12 14.86
C GLY A 54 11.71 -0.58 14.61
N VAL A 55 10.99 -0.81 15.70
CA VAL A 55 9.54 -1.11 15.76
C VAL A 55 8.88 -0.78 14.44
N GLY A 56 8.62 -1.80 13.62
CA GLY A 56 8.23 -1.66 12.22
C GLY A 56 6.92 -0.91 12.12
N TYR A 57 6.98 0.43 11.99
CA TYR A 57 5.80 1.22 11.72
C TYR A 57 5.29 0.86 10.31
N PRO A 58 3.97 0.66 10.15
CA PRO A 58 3.39 0.42 8.83
C PRO A 58 3.82 1.54 7.88
N SER A 59 4.18 1.17 6.66
CA SER A 59 4.77 2.07 5.67
C SER A 59 3.87 3.28 5.41
N GLY A 60 2.55 3.10 5.41
CA GLY A 60 1.59 4.20 5.25
C GLY A 60 1.70 5.28 6.32
N ARG A 61 1.95 4.89 7.58
CA ARG A 61 2.12 5.84 8.71
C ARG A 61 3.35 6.70 8.56
N LYS A 62 4.47 6.13 8.10
CA LYS A 62 5.73 6.87 7.89
C LYS A 62 5.53 7.97 6.85
N TRP A 63 4.92 7.65 5.72
CA TRP A 63 4.66 8.61 4.65
C TRP A 63 3.63 9.67 5.03
N LEU A 64 2.60 9.31 5.81
CA LEU A 64 1.62 10.29 6.30
C LEU A 64 2.29 11.32 7.23
N LEU A 65 3.14 10.87 8.15
CA LEU A 65 3.89 11.75 9.06
C LEU A 65 4.88 12.64 8.28
N ALA A 66 5.55 12.09 7.26
CA ALA A 66 6.41 12.89 6.38
C ALA A 66 5.61 13.99 5.65
N GLY A 67 4.44 13.66 5.10
CA GLY A 67 3.54 14.64 4.48
C GLY A 67 3.09 15.74 5.46
N ALA A 68 2.68 15.37 6.67
CA ALA A 68 2.29 16.32 7.72
C ALA A 68 3.46 17.24 8.15
N ALA A 69 4.68 16.70 8.24
CA ALA A 69 5.88 17.48 8.53
C ALA A 69 6.20 18.47 7.40
N MET A 70 6.05 18.06 6.14
CA MET A 70 6.21 18.95 4.99
C MET A 70 5.16 20.08 5.02
N ILE A 71 3.87 19.78 5.22
CA ILE A 71 2.83 20.83 5.33
C ILE A 71 3.19 21.83 6.43
N SER A 72 3.61 21.32 7.59
CA SER A 72 4.01 22.16 8.73
C SER A 72 5.17 23.08 8.38
N ALA A 73 6.23 22.56 7.75
CA ALA A 73 7.36 23.36 7.29
C ALA A 73 6.94 24.40 6.22
N GLY A 74 6.07 23.99 5.28
CA GLY A 74 5.55 24.83 4.20
C GLY A 74 4.75 26.03 4.71
N ALA A 75 4.05 25.89 5.84
CA ALA A 75 3.30 26.97 6.48
C ALA A 75 4.21 28.11 7.02
N PHE A 76 5.45 27.81 7.40
CA PHE A 76 6.39 28.83 7.90
C PHE A 76 7.22 29.48 6.78
N LEU A 77 7.24 28.88 5.59
CA LEU A 77 7.98 29.39 4.44
C LEU A 77 7.18 30.46 3.68
N PRO A 78 7.86 31.32 2.89
CA PRO A 78 7.20 32.24 1.98
C PRO A 78 6.30 31.49 1.00
N TRP A 79 5.05 31.94 0.85
CA TRP A 79 4.11 31.40 -0.15
C TRP A 79 4.11 32.25 -1.43
N PHE A 80 4.23 33.56 -1.26
CA PHE A 80 4.22 34.51 -2.37
C PHE A 80 5.21 35.62 -2.13
N SER A 81 5.79 36.13 -3.21
CA SER A 81 6.53 37.38 -3.20
C SER A 81 6.00 38.34 -4.26
N VAL A 82 6.00 39.62 -3.90
CA VAL A 82 5.64 40.73 -4.79
C VAL A 82 6.84 41.66 -4.90
N ARG A 83 7.24 41.99 -6.13
CA ARG A 83 8.32 42.95 -6.40
C ARG A 83 7.73 44.33 -6.69
N VAL A 84 7.93 45.27 -5.79
CA VAL A 84 7.48 46.66 -5.92
C VAL A 84 8.71 47.57 -5.93
N LEU A 85 8.95 48.26 -7.05
CA LEU A 85 10.02 49.25 -7.18
C LEU A 85 11.42 48.73 -6.76
N GLY A 86 11.71 47.46 -7.04
CA GLY A 86 12.99 46.81 -6.69
C GLY A 86 13.07 46.28 -5.26
N THR A 87 12.04 46.47 -4.43
CA THR A 87 11.91 45.82 -3.12
C THR A 87 11.05 44.57 -3.23
N THR A 88 11.48 43.47 -2.63
CA THR A 88 10.71 42.21 -2.57
C THR A 88 10.04 42.14 -1.21
N VAL A 89 8.71 42.15 -1.19
CA VAL A 89 7.92 41.86 0.01
C VAL A 89 7.39 40.44 -0.13
N SER A 90 7.78 39.56 0.80
CA SER A 90 7.28 38.19 0.86
C SER A 90 6.23 38.05 1.95
N LYS A 91 5.18 37.28 1.66
CA LYS A 91 4.15 36.91 2.63
C LYS A 91 4.38 35.45 3.02
N ARG A 92 4.55 35.18 4.32
CA ARG A 92 4.70 33.81 4.82
C ARG A 92 3.36 33.10 4.82
N GLY A 93 3.36 31.77 4.74
CA GLY A 93 2.12 30.98 4.80
C GLY A 93 1.28 31.32 6.02
N ILE A 94 1.88 31.38 7.20
CA ILE A 94 1.21 31.71 8.48
C ILE A 94 0.58 33.11 8.52
N GLU A 95 1.00 34.05 7.68
CA GLU A 95 0.41 35.39 7.56
C GLU A 95 -0.78 35.43 6.58
N ALA A 96 -0.96 34.36 5.80
CA ALA A 96 -2.11 34.11 4.95
C ALA A 96 -3.00 33.04 5.62
N ASP A 97 -3.57 32.13 4.82
CA ASP A 97 -4.38 31.02 5.32
C ASP A 97 -3.54 29.83 5.84
N GLY A 98 -2.22 29.98 5.94
CA GLY A 98 -1.32 28.91 6.38
C GLY A 98 -1.49 28.50 7.84
N VAL A 99 -2.18 29.30 8.66
CA VAL A 99 -2.59 28.86 10.02
C VAL A 99 -3.58 27.70 9.91
N ILE A 100 -4.52 27.75 8.96
CA ILE A 100 -5.52 26.69 8.78
C ILE A 100 -4.81 25.41 8.31
N THR A 101 -3.92 25.51 7.33
CA THR A 101 -3.15 24.33 6.84
C THR A 101 -2.25 23.75 7.93
N LEU A 102 -1.65 24.60 8.79
CA LEU A 102 -0.87 24.15 9.94
C LEU A 102 -1.72 23.40 10.97
N VAL A 103 -2.91 23.91 11.30
CA VAL A 103 -3.83 23.23 12.22
C VAL A 103 -4.23 21.87 11.65
N VAL A 104 -4.57 21.80 10.36
CA VAL A 104 -4.90 20.54 9.68
C VAL A 104 -3.71 19.57 9.73
N ALA A 105 -2.49 20.04 9.46
CA ALA A 105 -1.29 19.20 9.53
C ALA A 105 -1.04 18.63 10.93
N LEU A 106 -1.21 19.44 11.97
CA LEU A 106 -1.07 19.00 13.36
C LEU A 106 -2.16 17.98 13.74
N LEU A 107 -3.39 18.13 13.25
CA LEU A 107 -4.46 17.16 13.47
C LEU A 107 -4.16 15.83 12.76
N ILE A 108 -3.71 15.87 11.50
CA ILE A 108 -3.33 14.66 10.75
C ILE A 108 -2.17 13.94 11.44
N GLY A 109 -1.08 14.66 11.73
CA GLY A 109 0.09 14.10 12.38
C GLY A 109 -0.19 13.61 13.80
N GLY A 110 -0.98 14.35 14.57
CA GLY A 110 -1.41 13.96 15.92
C GLY A 110 -2.27 12.70 15.93
N ALA A 111 -3.25 12.60 15.02
CA ALA A 111 -4.08 11.41 14.87
C ALA A 111 -3.24 10.19 14.47
N ALA A 112 -2.34 10.36 13.49
CA ALA A 112 -1.42 9.32 13.04
C ALA A 112 -0.49 8.82 14.15
N LEU A 113 -0.08 9.70 15.07
CA LEU A 113 0.73 9.33 16.22
C LEU A 113 -0.07 8.63 17.33
N ALA A 114 -1.29 9.08 17.59
CA ALA A 114 -2.14 8.59 18.67
C ALA A 114 -2.68 7.18 18.42
N GLN A 115 -3.28 6.94 17.24
CA GLN A 115 -3.87 5.65 16.91
C GLN A 115 -3.94 5.47 15.39
N TRP A 116 -3.20 4.47 14.87
CA TRP A 116 -3.29 4.08 13.46
C TRP A 116 -4.55 3.23 13.26
N SER A 117 -5.65 3.86 12.85
CA SER A 117 -6.94 3.22 12.60
C SER A 117 -7.48 3.61 11.22
N THR A 118 -8.47 2.87 10.71
CA THR A 118 -9.17 3.22 9.46
C THR A 118 -9.75 4.64 9.51
N GLY A 119 -10.27 5.07 10.67
CA GLY A 119 -10.76 6.44 10.86
C GLY A 119 -9.65 7.48 10.68
N THR A 120 -8.45 7.21 11.21
CA THR A 120 -7.26 8.07 11.02
C THR A 120 -6.81 8.11 9.57
N GLN A 121 -6.89 6.99 8.83
CA GLN A 121 -6.58 6.95 7.41
C GLN A 121 -7.57 7.78 6.59
N VAL A 122 -8.89 7.63 6.81
CA VAL A 122 -9.91 8.44 6.13
C VAL A 122 -9.72 9.93 6.44
N PHE A 123 -9.44 10.26 7.70
CA PHE A 123 -9.17 11.63 8.12
C PHE A 123 -7.90 12.19 7.44
N GLY A 124 -6.84 11.38 7.35
CA GLY A 124 -5.60 11.71 6.65
C GLY A 124 -5.81 11.99 5.16
N THR A 125 -6.62 11.16 4.49
CA THR A 125 -7.00 11.34 3.08
C THR A 125 -7.77 12.65 2.87
N LEU A 126 -8.82 12.89 3.65
CA LEU A 126 -9.65 14.10 3.51
C LEU A 126 -8.88 15.37 3.89
N GLY A 127 -8.07 15.31 4.95
CA GLY A 127 -7.23 16.41 5.39
C GLY A 127 -6.13 16.74 4.37
N GLY A 128 -5.44 15.72 3.84
CA GLY A 128 -4.46 15.87 2.77
C GLY A 128 -5.08 16.49 1.51
N LEU A 129 -6.22 15.97 1.06
CA LEU A 129 -6.94 16.45 -0.13
C LEU A 129 -7.33 17.93 0.04
N SER A 130 -7.81 18.30 1.23
CA SER A 130 -8.17 19.68 1.55
C SER A 130 -6.96 20.62 1.46
N VAL A 131 -5.81 20.22 2.02
CA VAL A 131 -4.57 21.01 1.97
C VAL A 131 -4.05 21.13 0.54
N THR A 132 -4.05 20.03 -0.23
CA THR A 132 -3.68 20.07 -1.65
C THR A 132 -4.63 20.94 -2.46
N GLY A 133 -5.94 20.87 -2.22
CA GLY A 133 -6.93 21.70 -2.88
C GLY A 133 -6.72 23.18 -2.62
N VAL A 134 -6.45 23.57 -1.37
CA VAL A 134 -6.11 24.96 -1.01
C VAL A 134 -4.82 25.39 -1.69
N GLY A 135 -3.76 24.57 -1.63
CA GLY A 135 -2.48 24.88 -2.29
C GLY A 135 -2.62 25.05 -3.80
N ALA A 136 -3.42 24.20 -4.45
CA ALA A 136 -3.68 24.27 -5.89
C ALA A 136 -4.50 25.52 -6.25
N LEU A 137 -5.53 25.82 -5.47
CA LEU A 137 -6.36 27.01 -5.65
C LEU A 137 -5.52 28.30 -5.59
N TYR A 138 -4.60 28.38 -4.63
CA TYR A 138 -3.63 29.48 -4.51
C TYR A 138 -2.60 29.54 -5.65
N LEU A 139 -2.34 28.43 -6.33
CA LEU A 139 -1.44 28.35 -7.48
C LEU A 139 -2.13 28.84 -8.76
N PHE A 140 -3.43 28.57 -8.92
CA PHE A 140 -4.23 29.06 -10.04
C PHE A 140 -4.74 30.49 -9.85
N ASP A 141 -5.09 30.85 -8.62
CA ASP A 141 -5.55 32.18 -8.24
C ASP A 141 -4.84 32.64 -6.95
N PRO A 142 -3.67 33.30 -7.08
CA PRO A 142 -2.93 33.84 -5.94
C PRO A 142 -3.71 34.91 -5.15
N LEU A 143 -4.80 35.43 -5.71
CA LEU A 143 -5.65 36.45 -5.09
C LEU A 143 -6.86 35.85 -4.37
N ALA A 144 -7.06 34.53 -4.45
CA ALA A 144 -8.11 33.87 -3.70
C ALA A 144 -7.90 34.11 -2.19
N GLY A 145 -8.84 34.81 -1.55
CA GLY A 145 -8.75 35.22 -0.14
C GLY A 145 -8.45 36.71 0.10
N VAL A 146 -8.13 37.49 -0.94
CA VAL A 146 -8.00 38.95 -0.81
C VAL A 146 -9.39 39.60 -0.96
N PRO A 147 -9.89 40.35 0.03
CA PRO A 147 -11.19 41.01 -0.08
C PRO A 147 -11.19 42.06 -1.19
N ASN A 148 -12.21 42.02 -2.06
CA ASN A 148 -12.34 42.84 -3.28
C ASN A 148 -12.37 44.37 -3.07
N ASN A 149 -12.43 44.83 -1.83
CA ASN A 149 -12.54 46.26 -1.49
C ASN A 149 -11.21 47.02 -1.50
N SER A 150 -10.07 46.33 -1.66
CA SER A 150 -8.72 46.93 -1.56
C SER A 150 -7.92 46.89 -2.88
N THR A 151 -8.51 46.40 -3.96
CA THR A 151 -7.76 45.70 -5.02
C THR A 151 -7.81 46.38 -6.40
N THR A 152 -7.87 47.71 -6.48
CA THR A 152 -7.92 48.40 -7.79
C THR A 152 -6.59 49.01 -8.27
N GLN A 153 -5.51 48.96 -7.48
CA GLN A 153 -4.23 49.56 -7.92
C GLN A 153 -2.98 48.67 -7.75
N ILE A 154 -3.08 47.50 -7.11
CA ILE A 154 -1.91 46.62 -6.85
C ILE A 154 -1.92 45.37 -7.75
N THR A 155 -2.99 45.17 -8.53
CA THR A 155 -3.42 43.87 -9.07
C THR A 155 -2.75 43.45 -10.38
N GLU A 156 -1.92 44.30 -10.98
CA GLU A 156 -1.10 43.93 -12.16
C GLU A 156 0.33 43.54 -11.80
N GLN A 157 0.72 43.63 -10.52
CA GLN A 157 2.06 43.22 -10.12
C GLN A 157 2.15 41.69 -10.09
N ALA A 158 3.16 41.17 -10.77
CA ALA A 158 3.45 39.74 -10.86
C ALA A 158 3.64 39.15 -9.46
N VAL A 159 2.62 38.44 -8.97
CA VAL A 159 2.71 37.58 -7.78
C VAL A 159 3.46 36.33 -8.20
N ILE A 160 4.62 36.08 -7.59
CA ILE A 160 5.43 34.89 -7.88
C ILE A 160 5.20 33.89 -6.74
N PRO A 161 4.71 32.66 -7.04
CA PRO A 161 4.61 31.61 -6.04
C PRO A 161 6.01 31.18 -5.57
N GLU A 162 6.15 30.98 -4.26
CA GLU A 162 7.40 30.64 -3.58
C GLU A 162 7.38 29.20 -3.06
N ILE A 163 8.55 28.72 -2.60
CA ILE A 163 8.76 27.32 -2.21
C ILE A 163 7.79 26.81 -1.13
N GLY A 164 7.32 27.68 -0.22
CA GLY A 164 6.40 27.28 0.84
C GLY A 164 5.05 26.80 0.34
N LEU A 165 4.55 27.40 -0.76
CA LEU A 165 3.30 26.98 -1.38
C LEU A 165 3.43 25.59 -2.01
N TYR A 166 4.51 25.37 -2.78
CA TYR A 166 4.79 24.06 -3.38
C TYR A 166 4.97 22.97 -2.33
N LEU A 167 5.71 23.25 -1.27
CA LEU A 167 5.98 22.29 -0.20
C LEU A 167 4.70 21.91 0.57
N THR A 168 3.78 22.87 0.74
CA THR A 168 2.44 22.63 1.29
C THR A 168 1.60 21.75 0.36
N LEU A 169 1.58 22.06 -0.94
CA LEU A 169 0.87 21.29 -1.98
C LEU A 169 1.36 19.83 -2.03
N PHE A 170 2.67 19.63 -2.13
CA PHE A 170 3.28 18.30 -2.19
C PHE A 170 3.10 17.53 -0.87
N GLY A 171 3.25 18.20 0.27
CA GLY A 171 2.98 17.58 1.57
C GLY A 171 1.54 17.08 1.71
N GLY A 172 0.56 17.86 1.24
CA GLY A 172 -0.84 17.45 1.15
C GLY A 172 -1.06 16.25 0.23
N ALA A 173 -0.39 16.23 -0.93
CA ALA A 173 -0.52 15.14 -1.90
C ALA A 173 0.05 13.84 -1.32
N ILE A 174 1.24 13.90 -0.72
CA ILE A 174 1.87 12.76 -0.03
C ILE A 174 0.96 12.25 1.09
N ALA A 175 0.41 13.14 1.93
CA ALA A 175 -0.51 12.74 2.99
C ALA A 175 -1.78 12.03 2.44
N THR A 176 -2.31 12.52 1.33
CA THR A 176 -3.49 11.93 0.65
C THR A 176 -3.17 10.54 0.12
N PHE A 177 -2.11 10.41 -0.68
CA PHE A 177 -1.71 9.13 -1.29
C PHE A 177 -1.29 8.10 -0.25
N ALA A 178 -0.52 8.50 0.77
CA ALA A 178 -0.10 7.60 1.85
C ALA A 178 -1.30 7.02 2.61
N SER A 179 -2.29 7.86 2.91
CA SER A 179 -3.50 7.44 3.62
C SER A 179 -4.39 6.56 2.76
N ALA A 180 -4.59 6.91 1.48
CA ALA A 180 -5.34 6.10 0.54
C ALA A 180 -4.69 4.73 0.28
N TYR A 181 -3.36 4.71 0.11
CA TYR A 181 -2.59 3.48 -0.05
C TYR A 181 -2.70 2.57 1.19
N ALA A 182 -2.68 3.13 2.39
CA ALA A 182 -2.88 2.36 3.61
C ALA A 182 -4.26 1.69 3.67
N ILE A 183 -5.32 2.39 3.23
CA ILE A 183 -6.68 1.82 3.14
C ILE A 183 -6.71 0.63 2.17
N SER A 184 -6.04 0.75 1.01
CA SER A 184 -6.04 -0.29 -0.02
C SER A 184 -5.23 -1.54 0.35
N ASN A 185 -4.12 -1.39 1.09
CA ASN A 185 -3.14 -2.47 1.25
C ASN A 185 -3.00 -3.03 2.67
N GLU A 186 -3.32 -2.25 3.70
CA GLU A 186 -3.07 -2.68 5.10
C GLU A 186 -4.30 -3.38 5.72
N GLY A 187 -5.43 -3.44 5.00
CA GLY A 187 -6.70 -3.95 5.53
C GLY A 187 -7.21 -3.13 6.73
N PRO A 188 -8.44 -3.38 7.21
CA PRO A 188 -8.84 -2.86 8.51
C PRO A 188 -7.83 -3.40 9.54
N PRO A 189 -7.22 -2.53 10.38
CA PRO A 189 -6.30 -2.99 11.40
C PRO A 189 -7.04 -4.02 12.24
N ALA A 190 -6.47 -5.23 12.36
CA ALA A 190 -7.10 -6.34 13.07
C ALA A 190 -7.64 -5.82 14.40
N ASP A 191 -8.96 -5.67 14.47
CA ASP A 191 -9.59 -4.96 15.57
C ASP A 191 -9.18 -5.67 16.85
N THR A 192 -8.40 -5.00 17.68
CA THR A 192 -8.05 -5.45 19.05
C THR A 192 -9.28 -5.62 19.96
N SER A 193 -10.49 -5.57 19.40
CA SER A 193 -11.78 -5.55 20.09
C SER A 193 -12.31 -6.93 20.51
N THR A 194 -11.71 -8.04 20.10
CA THR A 194 -12.26 -9.37 20.44
C THR A 194 -11.56 -10.08 21.60
N ALA A 195 -10.43 -9.57 22.11
CA ALA A 195 -9.64 -10.30 23.11
C ALA A 195 -10.04 -10.05 24.58
N ASN A 196 -10.93 -9.11 24.89
CA ASN A 196 -11.30 -8.79 26.29
C ASN A 196 -12.77 -8.37 26.47
N ALA A 197 -13.71 -8.96 25.73
CA ALA A 197 -15.09 -8.96 26.17
C ALA A 197 -15.25 -10.10 27.21
N PRO A 198 -15.38 -9.81 28.52
CA PRO A 198 -15.79 -10.84 29.46
C PRO A 198 -17.14 -11.39 28.99
N ALA A 199 -17.29 -12.71 29.00
CA ALA A 199 -18.53 -13.40 28.68
C ALA A 199 -19.66 -12.90 29.60
N GLU A 200 -20.42 -11.89 29.16
CA GLU A 200 -21.72 -11.59 29.73
C GLU A 200 -22.74 -12.52 29.07
N GLU A 201 -23.14 -13.54 29.84
CA GLU A 201 -24.36 -14.31 29.59
C GLU A 201 -25.56 -13.36 29.60
N VAL A 202 -26.13 -13.04 28.43
CA VAL A 202 -27.39 -12.31 28.33
C VAL A 202 -28.38 -13.07 27.47
N SER A 203 -29.12 -13.93 28.19
CA SER A 203 -30.57 -14.11 28.15
C SER A 203 -31.30 -13.84 26.82
N GLU A 204 -31.80 -14.92 26.24
CA GLU A 204 -32.88 -14.95 25.25
C GLU A 204 -34.11 -14.14 25.73
N SER A 205 -34.57 -13.20 24.92
CA SER A 205 -35.95 -12.71 24.94
C SER A 205 -36.29 -12.26 23.53
N GLY A 206 -37.09 -13.08 22.84
CA GLY A 206 -37.52 -12.85 21.47
C GLY A 206 -38.59 -11.77 21.31
N THR A 207 -38.70 -11.32 20.06
CA THR A 207 -39.86 -10.81 19.29
C THR A 207 -39.25 -10.31 17.97
N ASP A 208 -39.33 -11.04 16.86
CA ASP A 208 -40.49 -11.31 15.98
C ASP A 208 -40.96 -10.09 15.17
N THR A 209 -40.87 -10.25 13.84
CA THR A 209 -41.44 -9.50 12.67
C THR A 209 -41.10 -8.00 12.52
N THR A 210 -40.80 -7.44 11.33
CA THR A 210 -41.46 -7.56 10.01
C THR A 210 -40.58 -6.97 8.89
N ASP A 211 -40.62 -7.63 7.72
CA ASP A 211 -40.72 -7.10 6.35
C ASP A 211 -40.05 -5.76 5.98
N ALA A 212 -39.01 -5.84 5.13
CA ALA A 212 -38.76 -4.82 4.10
C ALA A 212 -37.90 -5.37 2.94
N MET A 213 -38.60 -5.67 1.84
CA MET A 213 -38.22 -5.24 0.49
C MET A 213 -36.96 -5.85 -0.13
N GLU A 214 -37.11 -7.10 -0.52
CA GLU A 214 -36.42 -7.77 -1.62
C GLU A 214 -36.54 -6.92 -2.90
N THR A 215 -35.43 -6.32 -3.32
CA THR A 215 -35.30 -5.67 -4.64
C THR A 215 -34.24 -6.45 -5.39
N ALA A 216 -34.70 -7.35 -6.26
CA ALA A 216 -33.88 -8.11 -7.20
C ALA A 216 -33.14 -7.16 -8.15
N ALA A 217 -31.83 -7.02 -7.93
CA ALA A 217 -30.89 -6.72 -9.00
C ALA A 217 -30.47 -8.06 -9.60
N ASP A 218 -31.17 -8.42 -10.67
CA ASP A 218 -30.82 -9.50 -11.59
C ASP A 218 -29.59 -9.03 -12.40
N GLU A 219 -28.41 -9.14 -11.78
CA GLU A 219 -27.13 -9.06 -12.46
C GLU A 219 -26.72 -10.50 -12.76
N THR A 220 -27.25 -11.02 -13.88
CA THR A 220 -26.74 -12.24 -14.51
C THR A 220 -25.33 -11.94 -15.04
N THR A 221 -24.35 -11.88 -14.14
CA THR A 221 -23.06 -12.53 -14.41
C THR A 221 -23.37 -14.01 -14.50
N ASP A 222 -23.87 -14.42 -15.67
CA ASP A 222 -23.83 -15.81 -16.09
C ASP A 222 -22.38 -16.24 -15.90
N LYS A 223 -22.13 -17.02 -14.85
CA LYS A 223 -20.90 -17.78 -14.66
C LYS A 223 -20.82 -18.75 -15.85
N VAL A 224 -20.26 -18.23 -16.94
CA VAL A 224 -19.38 -18.95 -17.86
C VAL A 224 -18.54 -19.89 -17.00
N SER A 225 -18.41 -21.16 -17.28
CA SER A 225 -19.03 -22.07 -18.23
C SER A 225 -18.52 -23.43 -17.77
N SER A 226 -19.20 -24.51 -18.09
CA SER A 226 -18.71 -25.85 -17.75
C SER A 226 -17.22 -26.01 -18.16
N PRO A 227 -16.37 -26.79 -17.45
CA PRO A 227 -14.95 -26.95 -17.81
C PRO A 227 -14.70 -27.28 -19.29
N SER A 228 -15.66 -27.97 -19.92
CA SER A 228 -15.67 -28.27 -21.36
C SER A 228 -15.80 -27.05 -22.28
N GLU A 229 -16.54 -26.03 -21.87
CA GLU A 229 -16.75 -24.80 -22.64
C GLU A 229 -15.53 -23.86 -22.51
N LEU A 230 -14.85 -23.85 -21.35
CA LEU A 230 -13.59 -23.15 -21.19
C LEU A 230 -12.49 -23.74 -22.08
N GLN A 231 -12.39 -25.07 -22.13
CA GLN A 231 -11.46 -25.76 -23.02
C GLN A 231 -11.73 -25.44 -24.50
N ALA A 232 -13.01 -25.41 -24.90
CA ALA A 232 -13.39 -25.03 -26.26
C ALA A 232 -13.02 -23.58 -26.58
N ALA A 233 -13.17 -22.65 -25.63
CA ALA A 233 -12.74 -21.26 -25.78
C ALA A 233 -11.21 -21.14 -25.90
N LEU A 234 -10.46 -21.96 -25.15
CA LEU A 234 -9.01 -22.03 -25.22
C LEU A 234 -8.53 -22.53 -26.59
N ASP A 235 -9.20 -23.54 -27.15
CA ASP A 235 -8.90 -24.08 -28.49
C ASP A 235 -9.12 -23.05 -29.61
N GLU A 236 -9.99 -22.06 -29.39
CA GLU A 236 -10.26 -20.97 -30.34
C GLU A 236 -9.25 -19.79 -30.23
N LEU A 237 -8.41 -19.76 -29.19
CA LEU A 237 -7.42 -18.70 -29.03
C LEU A 237 -6.33 -18.75 -30.10
N PRO A 238 -5.74 -17.60 -30.47
CA PRO A 238 -4.53 -17.57 -31.28
C PRO A 238 -3.41 -18.41 -30.64
N ALA A 239 -2.58 -19.07 -31.47
CA ALA A 239 -1.50 -19.95 -31.01
C ALA A 239 -0.52 -19.27 -30.01
N GLU A 240 -0.31 -17.97 -30.15
CA GLU A 240 0.55 -17.17 -29.25
C GLU A 240 -0.02 -17.08 -27.84
N LYS A 241 -1.36 -16.98 -27.72
CA LYS A 241 -2.07 -16.95 -26.44
C LYS A 241 -2.11 -18.34 -25.80
N GLN A 242 -2.33 -19.38 -26.60
CA GLN A 242 -2.26 -20.77 -26.13
C GLN A 242 -0.88 -21.07 -25.55
N ALA A 243 0.19 -20.74 -26.27
CA ALA A 243 1.56 -20.95 -25.80
C ALA A 243 1.88 -20.18 -24.51
N ALA A 244 1.25 -19.04 -24.25
CA ALA A 244 1.42 -18.30 -23.00
C ALA A 244 0.69 -18.96 -21.83
N ILE A 245 -0.51 -19.49 -22.06
CA ILE A 245 -1.25 -20.24 -21.05
C ILE A 245 -0.52 -21.54 -20.71
N ASP A 246 -0.05 -22.29 -21.71
CA ASP A 246 0.70 -23.52 -21.50
C ASP A 246 1.94 -23.26 -20.62
N ALA A 247 2.70 -22.19 -20.90
CA ALA A 247 3.86 -21.82 -20.09
C ALA A 247 3.51 -21.38 -18.66
N VAL A 248 2.34 -20.76 -18.44
CA VAL A 248 1.86 -20.45 -17.08
C VAL A 248 1.47 -21.72 -16.34
N LEU A 249 0.82 -22.67 -17.01
CA LEU A 249 0.44 -23.95 -16.41
C LEU A 249 1.67 -24.80 -16.08
N ASP A 250 2.67 -24.84 -16.96
CA ASP A 250 3.95 -25.51 -16.70
C ASP A 250 4.62 -24.94 -15.43
N GLU A 251 4.65 -23.61 -15.28
CA GLU A 251 5.23 -22.98 -14.07
C GLU A 251 4.42 -23.31 -12.80
N LEU A 252 3.10 -23.46 -12.90
CA LEU A 252 2.24 -23.87 -11.78
C LEU A 252 2.39 -25.35 -11.44
N GLU A 253 2.72 -26.21 -12.40
CA GLU A 253 2.98 -27.64 -12.16
C GLU A 253 4.35 -27.88 -11.49
N ASP A 254 5.32 -26.99 -11.71
CA ASP A 254 6.69 -27.13 -11.20
C ASP A 254 6.86 -26.70 -9.73
N GLY A 255 5.88 -26.03 -9.11
CA GLY A 255 6.02 -25.51 -7.75
C GLY A 255 4.72 -25.39 -6.94
N PRO A 256 4.79 -25.46 -5.59
CA PRO A 256 3.62 -25.58 -4.72
C PRO A 256 2.74 -24.32 -4.68
N ALA A 257 3.26 -23.18 -5.13
CA ALA A 257 2.51 -21.94 -5.33
C ALA A 257 3.38 -20.93 -6.09
N VAL A 258 2.82 -20.30 -7.10
CA VAL A 258 3.50 -19.28 -7.91
C VAL A 258 2.83 -17.92 -7.69
N THR A 259 3.62 -16.85 -7.60
CA THR A 259 3.04 -15.51 -7.48
C THR A 259 2.74 -14.88 -8.84
N ALA A 260 1.76 -13.98 -8.89
CA ALA A 260 1.50 -13.12 -10.05
C ALA A 260 2.74 -12.33 -10.51
N ARG A 261 3.64 -12.01 -9.58
CA ARG A 261 4.91 -11.36 -9.89
C ARG A 261 5.86 -12.32 -10.58
N ASP A 262 5.97 -13.55 -10.11
CA ASP A 262 6.87 -14.56 -10.67
C ASP A 262 6.43 -14.93 -12.09
N LEU A 263 5.14 -15.12 -12.33
CA LEU A 263 4.60 -15.36 -13.68
C LEU A 263 4.92 -14.21 -14.65
N ARG A 264 4.80 -12.95 -14.19
CA ARG A 264 5.18 -11.77 -15.00
C ARG A 264 6.69 -11.65 -15.26
N ILE A 265 7.53 -12.17 -14.36
CA ILE A 265 8.99 -12.10 -14.52
C ILE A 265 9.50 -13.26 -15.37
N GLN A 266 8.94 -14.45 -15.17
CA GLN A 266 9.44 -15.70 -15.76
C GLN A 266 8.79 -16.00 -17.11
N VAL A 267 7.47 -15.84 -17.22
CA VAL A 267 6.73 -16.28 -18.42
C VAL A 267 6.56 -15.16 -19.44
N TYR A 268 6.20 -13.95 -19.00
CA TYR A 268 5.89 -12.84 -19.92
C TYR A 268 7.00 -12.50 -20.93
N PRO A 269 8.31 -12.44 -20.56
CA PRO A 269 9.35 -12.03 -21.52
C PRO A 269 9.37 -12.86 -22.80
N ASP A 270 9.09 -14.17 -22.67
CA ASP A 270 9.11 -15.13 -23.77
C ASP A 270 7.70 -15.39 -24.36
N HIS A 271 6.64 -15.11 -23.61
CA HIS A 271 5.25 -15.41 -23.97
C HIS A 271 4.30 -14.20 -23.88
N GLN A 272 4.65 -13.09 -24.52
CA GLN A 272 3.92 -11.81 -24.44
C GLN A 272 2.51 -11.84 -25.03
N ALA A 273 2.22 -12.75 -25.95
CA ALA A 273 0.91 -12.94 -26.59
C ALA A 273 0.25 -11.67 -27.17
N GLY A 274 1.07 -10.72 -27.64
CA GLY A 274 0.62 -9.46 -28.25
C GLY A 274 0.35 -8.31 -27.26
N PHE A 275 0.63 -8.49 -25.96
CA PHE A 275 0.44 -7.45 -24.94
C PHE A 275 1.69 -6.58 -24.76
N GLU A 276 1.50 -5.26 -24.67
CA GLU A 276 2.59 -4.27 -24.61
C GLU A 276 3.32 -4.21 -23.26
N SER A 277 2.73 -4.79 -22.20
CA SER A 277 3.32 -4.82 -20.86
C SER A 277 2.93 -6.09 -20.10
N ALA A 278 3.77 -6.47 -19.13
CA ALA A 278 3.52 -7.61 -18.25
C ALA A 278 2.24 -7.43 -17.41
N ASP A 279 1.93 -6.18 -17.04
CA ASP A 279 0.73 -5.85 -16.27
C ASP A 279 -0.55 -6.05 -17.11
N ALA A 280 -0.56 -5.53 -18.35
CA ALA A 280 -1.68 -5.75 -19.27
C ALA A 280 -1.88 -7.23 -19.61
N TRP A 281 -0.79 -7.96 -19.85
CA TRP A 281 -0.82 -9.42 -20.06
C TRP A 281 -1.41 -10.17 -18.87
N TRP A 282 -1.05 -9.78 -17.65
CA TRP A 282 -1.57 -10.40 -16.43
C TRP A 282 -3.04 -10.06 -16.21
N ASP A 283 -3.38 -8.76 -16.17
CA ASP A 283 -4.69 -8.28 -15.75
C ASP A 283 -5.81 -8.55 -16.75
N GLU A 284 -5.49 -8.53 -18.06
CA GLU A 284 -6.48 -8.65 -19.14
C GLU A 284 -6.56 -10.07 -19.73
N PHE A 285 -5.67 -10.99 -19.35
CA PHE A 285 -5.62 -12.32 -19.96
C PHE A 285 -5.33 -13.43 -18.98
N VAL A 286 -4.13 -13.46 -18.38
CA VAL A 286 -3.73 -14.62 -17.56
C VAL A 286 -4.59 -14.74 -16.31
N ARG A 287 -4.83 -13.64 -15.58
CA ARG A 287 -5.65 -13.67 -14.36
C ARG A 287 -7.06 -14.17 -14.65
N GLU A 288 -7.72 -13.63 -15.66
CA GLU A 288 -9.08 -14.05 -16.04
C GLU A 288 -9.13 -15.53 -16.39
N PHE A 289 -8.10 -16.04 -17.09
CA PHE A 289 -8.00 -17.46 -17.41
C PHE A 289 -7.84 -18.33 -16.15
N LEU A 290 -6.95 -17.95 -15.23
CA LEU A 290 -6.72 -18.69 -13.99
C LEU A 290 -7.96 -18.70 -13.09
N GLU A 291 -8.66 -17.57 -12.97
CA GLU A 291 -9.90 -17.43 -12.19
C GLU A 291 -11.05 -18.29 -12.75
N ALA A 292 -11.03 -18.58 -14.05
CA ALA A 292 -12.05 -19.36 -14.71
C ALA A 292 -11.85 -20.89 -14.57
N ARG A 293 -10.68 -21.35 -14.08
CA ARG A 293 -10.38 -22.78 -13.89
C ARG A 293 -10.65 -23.22 -12.46
N GLU A 294 -11.51 -24.22 -12.30
CA GLU A 294 -11.81 -24.80 -10.99
C GLU A 294 -10.62 -25.57 -10.39
N GLU A 295 -9.67 -26.00 -11.24
CA GLU A 295 -8.49 -26.76 -10.81
C GLU A 295 -7.37 -25.88 -10.26
N ILE A 296 -7.50 -24.56 -10.36
CA ILE A 296 -6.49 -23.60 -9.90
C ILE A 296 -7.10 -22.81 -8.74
N GLU A 297 -6.51 -22.95 -7.56
CA GLU A 297 -6.95 -22.25 -6.36
C GLU A 297 -6.08 -21.01 -6.12
N GLN A 298 -6.74 -19.90 -5.81
CA GLN A 298 -6.10 -18.70 -5.31
C GLN A 298 -5.88 -18.85 -3.80
N LEU A 299 -4.62 -18.96 -3.39
CA LEU A 299 -4.25 -19.34 -2.01
C LEU A 299 -4.41 -18.21 -0.98
N ASP A 300 -4.50 -16.95 -1.41
CA ASP A 300 -4.65 -15.81 -0.51
C ASP A 300 -5.69 -14.80 -0.99
N ASN A 301 -6.36 -14.14 -0.04
CA ASN A 301 -7.33 -13.07 -0.31
C ASN A 301 -6.70 -11.83 -0.97
N SER A 302 -5.37 -11.77 -1.08
CA SER A 302 -4.68 -10.71 -1.80
C SER A 302 -4.57 -10.99 -3.31
N GLY A 303 -4.90 -12.19 -3.75
CA GLY A 303 -4.81 -12.62 -5.15
C GLY A 303 -3.40 -12.73 -5.69
N ILE A 304 -2.42 -12.92 -4.80
CA ILE A 304 -1.01 -12.89 -5.14
C ILE A 304 -0.49 -14.29 -5.47
N ARG A 305 -1.00 -15.34 -4.82
CA ARG A 305 -0.51 -16.72 -4.96
C ARG A 305 -1.54 -17.64 -5.62
N TRP A 306 -1.07 -18.45 -6.55
CA TRP A 306 -1.85 -19.40 -7.33
C TRP A 306 -1.22 -20.78 -7.22
N ALA A 307 -2.03 -21.83 -7.09
CA ALA A 307 -1.57 -23.22 -7.05
C ALA A 307 -2.61 -24.15 -7.66
N LEU A 308 -2.19 -25.36 -8.04
CA LEU A 308 -3.11 -26.41 -8.46
C LEU A 308 -3.82 -27.01 -7.24
N ALA A 309 -5.14 -27.14 -7.33
CA ALA A 309 -5.98 -27.59 -6.21
C ALA A 309 -5.59 -28.99 -5.68
N ASP A 310 -5.16 -29.89 -6.57
CA ASP A 310 -4.76 -31.25 -6.22
C ASP A 310 -3.48 -31.29 -5.35
N GLU A 311 -2.59 -30.29 -5.44
CA GLU A 311 -1.34 -30.24 -4.67
C GLU A 311 -1.55 -29.68 -3.25
N ILE A 312 -2.63 -28.93 -3.05
CA ILE A 312 -2.99 -28.35 -1.75
C ILE A 312 -3.49 -29.43 -0.77
N ASP A 313 -4.13 -30.48 -1.28
CA ASP A 313 -4.65 -31.56 -0.43
C ASP A 313 -3.51 -32.41 0.14
N ASP A 314 -2.50 -32.74 -0.67
CA ASP A 314 -1.31 -33.49 -0.25
C ASP A 314 -0.47 -32.75 0.82
N THR A 315 -0.47 -31.42 0.81
CA THR A 315 0.21 -30.62 1.85
C THR A 315 -0.60 -30.48 3.14
N ARG A 316 -1.94 -30.57 3.08
CA ARG A 316 -2.83 -30.56 4.25
C ARG A 316 -2.91 -31.90 4.97
N GLU A 317 -2.78 -33.02 4.25
CA GLU A 317 -2.94 -34.35 4.82
C GLU A 317 -1.70 -34.88 5.55
N ARG A 318 -0.59 -34.15 5.64
CA ARG A 318 0.58 -34.59 6.41
C ARG A 318 0.20 -34.61 7.90
N PRO A 319 -0.12 -35.79 8.49
CA PRO A 319 -0.52 -35.86 9.88
C PRO A 319 0.73 -35.62 10.71
N ASP A 320 0.60 -34.83 11.78
CA ASP A 320 1.57 -34.76 12.87
C ASP A 320 1.92 -36.20 13.28
N SER A 321 3.00 -36.73 12.70
CA SER A 321 3.48 -38.08 12.93
C SER A 321 4.50 -37.96 14.04
N ASP A 322 4.09 -38.45 15.21
CA ASP A 322 4.82 -38.50 16.49
C ASP A 322 6.34 -38.74 16.41
#